data_AF-A0A1Y5E8X4-F1
#
_entry.id   AF-A0A1Y5E8X4-F1
#
_cell.length_a   1.000
_cell.length_b   1.000
_cell.length_c   1.000
_cell.angle_alpha   90.00
_cell.angle_beta   90.00
_cell.angle_gamma   90.00
#
_symmetry.space_group_name_H-M   'P 1'
#
loop_
_entity.id
_entity.type
_entity.pdbx_description
1 polymer ?
#
loop_
_entity_poly.entity_id
_entity_poly.type
_entity_poly.pdbx_seq_one_letter_code
_entity_poly.pdbx_strand_id
1 'polypeptide(L)'
;MKKRLNKNIKAGLMMAIVATALTGCGSSTDEEQLKWINTWKDNIDGITTMYNSCLKEANVRGNRISKQQKKIMNECEFSYITEKADDDGVSLDRETLEANILQF
;
A
#
# COMPACT_ATOMS: atom_id res chain seq x y z
N MET A 1 10.19 51.14 24.87
CA MET A 1 9.57 50.12 25.74
C MET A 1 8.84 49.08 24.89
N LYS A 2 8.88 47.83 25.37
CA LYS A 2 8.29 46.56 24.87
C LYS A 2 6.88 46.75 24.23
N LYS A 3 6.48 46.00 23.21
CA LYS A 3 6.19 44.55 23.26
C LYS A 3 6.39 43.86 21.89
N ARG A 4 7.16 42.76 21.91
CA ARG A 4 7.17 41.71 20.89
C ARG A 4 5.87 40.92 21.03
N LEU A 5 5.10 40.76 19.96
CA LEU A 5 4.00 39.80 19.90
C LEU A 5 4.49 38.54 19.19
N ASN A 6 4.37 37.45 19.93
CA ASN A 6 4.96 36.15 19.68
C ASN A 6 4.13 35.33 18.68
N LYS A 7 4.82 34.36 18.08
CA LYS A 7 4.37 33.23 17.25
C LYS A 7 3.04 32.56 17.66
N ASN A 8 2.49 31.87 16.66
CA ASN A 8 1.55 30.73 16.71
C ASN A 8 0.07 31.07 16.45
N ILE A 9 -0.27 31.34 15.17
CA ILE A 9 -1.61 31.00 14.69
C ILE A 9 -1.60 29.49 14.46
N LYS A 10 -2.01 28.79 15.52
CA LYS A 10 -2.29 27.36 15.51
C LYS A 10 -3.27 27.03 14.39
N ALA A 11 -2.93 25.94 13.72
CA ALA A 11 -3.82 25.11 12.93
C ALA A 11 -5.23 25.03 13.52
N GLY A 12 -6.23 25.20 12.67
CA GLY A 12 -7.62 25.06 13.08
C GLY A 12 -8.55 25.88 12.21
N LEU A 13 -8.66 25.54 10.94
CA LEU A 13 -9.86 25.87 10.18
C LEU A 13 -9.99 24.93 8.98
N MET A 14 -11.12 24.22 8.93
CA MET A 14 -11.70 23.52 7.79
C MET A 14 -10.99 22.22 7.37
N MET A 15 -11.02 21.18 8.22
CA MET A 15 -11.87 20.01 7.93
C MET A 15 -13.15 20.37 7.16
N ALA A 16 -13.02 20.50 5.84
CA ALA A 16 -14.15 20.52 4.94
C ALA A 16 -14.29 19.12 4.31
N ILE A 17 -15.21 18.35 4.88
CA ILE A 17 -16.04 17.37 4.17
C ILE A 17 -15.25 16.17 3.62
N VAL A 18 -14.84 15.30 4.55
CA VAL A 18 -14.78 13.86 4.31
C VAL A 18 -16.23 13.37 4.19
N ALA A 19 -16.82 13.47 2.99
CA ALA A 19 -18.14 12.91 2.73
C ALA A 19 -18.28 12.46 1.26
N THR A 20 -17.34 11.66 0.79
CA THR A 20 -17.53 10.80 -0.39
C THR A 20 -16.56 9.62 -0.31
N ALA A 21 -16.80 8.70 0.64
CA ALA A 21 -16.24 7.35 0.61
C ALA A 21 -17.07 6.39 1.49
N LEU A 22 -18.40 6.51 1.43
CA LEU A 22 -19.34 5.54 2.00
C LEU A 22 -20.10 4.84 0.86
N THR A 23 -19.36 4.39 -0.15
CA THR A 23 -19.83 3.52 -1.24
C THR A 23 -18.64 2.61 -1.62
N GLY A 24 -18.51 1.38 -1.17
CA GLY A 24 -19.37 0.60 -0.29
C GLY A 24 -18.61 -0.57 0.32
N CYS A 25 -19.12 -1.08 1.45
CA CYS A 25 -18.83 -2.43 1.91
C CYS A 25 -19.50 -3.43 0.95
N GLY A 26 -18.96 -3.58 -0.26
CA GLY A 26 -19.22 -4.72 -1.13
C GLY A 26 -17.91 -5.47 -1.23
N SER A 27 -17.87 -6.72 -0.76
CA SER A 27 -16.73 -7.59 -1.05
C SER A 27 -16.54 -7.66 -2.57
N SER A 28 -15.34 -7.37 -3.06
CA SER A 28 -15.02 -7.50 -4.48
C SER A 28 -15.24 -8.95 -4.92
N THR A 29 -15.86 -9.13 -6.08
CA THR A 29 -16.04 -10.45 -6.68
C THR A 29 -14.70 -11.04 -7.12
N ASP A 30 -14.60 -12.37 -7.21
CA ASP A 30 -13.38 -13.05 -7.68
C ASP A 30 -12.91 -12.53 -9.05
N GLU A 31 -13.85 -12.20 -9.94
CA GLU A 31 -13.53 -11.64 -11.27
C GLU A 31 -12.90 -10.24 -11.16
N GLU A 32 -13.41 -9.38 -10.28
CA GLU A 32 -12.84 -8.05 -10.04
C GLU A 32 -11.44 -8.14 -9.43
N GLN A 33 -11.25 -9.04 -8.46
CA GLN A 33 -9.95 -9.31 -7.85
C GLN A 33 -8.94 -9.80 -8.89
N LEU A 34 -9.31 -10.79 -9.71
CA LEU A 34 -8.44 -11.32 -10.77
C LEU A 34 -8.11 -10.28 -11.84
N LYS A 35 -9.09 -9.45 -12.23
CA LYS A 35 -8.87 -8.36 -13.19
C LYS A 35 -7.90 -7.33 -12.64
N TRP A 36 -8.05 -6.94 -11.38
CA TRP A 36 -7.12 -6.02 -10.72
C TRP A 36 -5.72 -6.63 -10.65
N ILE A 37 -5.60 -7.89 -10.24
CA ILE A 37 -4.32 -8.62 -10.17
C ILE A 37 -3.62 -8.67 -11.53
N ASN A 38 -4.35 -8.97 -12.61
CA ASN A 38 -3.78 -9.00 -13.95
C ASN A 38 -3.31 -7.61 -14.39
N THR A 39 -4.07 -6.56 -14.07
CA THR A 39 -3.67 -5.17 -14.33
C THR A 39 -2.42 -4.80 -13.53
N TRP A 40 -2.34 -5.21 -12.28
CA TRP A 40 -1.18 -5.01 -11.41
C TRP A 40 0.07 -5.70 -11.96
N LYS A 41 -0.05 -6.93 -12.45
CA LYS A 41 1.05 -7.69 -13.08
C LYS A 41 1.64 -7.00 -14.30
N ASP A 42 0.83 -6.24 -15.04
CA ASP A 42 1.27 -5.46 -16.19
C ASP A 42 1.83 -4.08 -15.80
N ASN A 43 1.66 -3.64 -14.54
CA ASN A 43 2.18 -2.39 -14.02
C ASN A 43 3.65 -2.50 -13.58
N ILE A 44 4.56 -2.51 -14.57
CA ILE A 44 6.00 -2.68 -14.35
C ILE A 44 6.57 -1.63 -13.36
N ASP A 45 6.13 -0.38 -13.46
CA ASP A 45 6.60 0.71 -12.60
C ASP A 45 6.12 0.52 -11.15
N GLY A 46 4.86 0.12 -10.97
CA GLY A 46 4.29 -0.22 -9.67
C GLY A 46 5.03 -1.39 -9.01
N ILE A 47 5.26 -2.47 -9.77
CA ILE A 47 6.00 -3.65 -9.31
C ILE A 47 7.44 -3.28 -8.92
N THR A 48 8.12 -2.49 -9.75
CA THR A 48 9.51 -2.05 -9.48
C THR A 48 9.58 -1.18 -8.23
N THR A 49 8.60 -0.29 -8.04
CA THR A 49 8.50 0.58 -6.87
C THR A 49 8.25 -0.23 -5.59
N MET A 50 7.32 -1.18 -5.64
CA MET A 50 7.05 -2.11 -4.55
C MET A 50 8.32 -2.89 -4.19
N TYR A 51 8.96 -3.54 -5.17
CA TYR A 51 10.13 -4.37 -4.95
C TYR A 51 11.29 -3.59 -4.31
N ASN A 52 11.58 -2.39 -4.81
CA ASN A 52 12.63 -1.52 -4.24
C ASN A 52 12.30 -1.09 -2.80
N SER A 53 11.03 -0.79 -2.52
CA SER A 53 10.57 -0.43 -1.18
C SER A 53 10.73 -1.60 -0.21
N CYS A 54 10.31 -2.80 -0.63
CA CYS A 54 10.41 -4.00 0.20
C CYS A 54 11.84 -4.50 0.40
N LEU A 55 12.72 -4.35 -0.60
CA LEU A 55 14.16 -4.58 -0.43
C LEU A 55 14.76 -3.65 0.65
N LYS A 56 14.35 -2.38 0.64
CA LYS A 56 14.80 -1.39 1.63
C LYS A 56 14.28 -1.71 3.02
N GLU A 57 13.00 -2.09 3.14
CA GLU A 57 12.37 -2.48 4.41
C GLU A 57 13.03 -3.74 5.01
N ALA A 58 13.31 -4.74 4.18
CA ALA A 58 14.08 -5.92 4.59
C ALA A 58 15.58 -5.65 4.78
N ASN A 59 16.05 -4.40 4.59
CA ASN A 59 17.44 -3.99 4.70
C ASN A 59 18.39 -4.90 3.89
N VAL A 60 17.99 -5.23 2.66
CA VAL A 60 18.81 -6.01 1.72
C VAL A 60 19.90 -5.11 1.15
N ARG A 61 21.17 -5.45 1.38
CA ARG A 61 22.35 -4.66 0.96
C ARG A 61 23.21 -5.34 -0.10
N GLY A 62 22.82 -6.52 -0.57
CA GLY A 62 23.55 -7.29 -1.56
C GLY A 62 22.67 -8.37 -2.20
N ASN A 63 23.26 -9.17 -3.08
CA ASN A 63 22.51 -10.07 -3.95
C ASN A 63 21.99 -11.35 -3.26
N ARG A 64 22.26 -11.50 -1.96
CA ARG A 64 21.78 -12.63 -1.15
C ARG A 64 20.74 -12.15 -0.16
N ILE A 65 19.55 -12.71 -0.30
CA ILE A 65 18.41 -12.49 0.61
C ILE A 65 18.40 -13.66 1.60
N SER A 66 18.52 -13.36 2.89
CA SER A 66 18.38 -14.38 3.94
C SER A 66 16.91 -14.80 4.10
N LYS A 67 16.66 -15.94 4.77
CA LYS A 67 15.28 -16.39 5.06
C LYS A 67 14.47 -15.34 5.82
N GLN A 68 15.10 -14.65 6.77
CA GLN A 68 14.45 -13.59 7.55
C GLN A 68 14.10 -12.39 6.66
N GLN A 69 15.00 -11.98 5.76
CA GLN A 69 14.74 -10.89 4.82
C GLN A 69 13.66 -11.25 3.81
N LYS A 70 13.65 -12.50 3.31
CA LYS A 70 12.59 -12.99 2.43
C LYS A 70 11.22 -12.90 3.12
N LYS A 71 11.14 -13.27 4.40
CA LYS A 71 9.90 -13.15 5.18
C LYS A 71 9.42 -11.69 5.28
N ILE A 72 10.32 -10.76 5.60
CA ILE A 72 9.99 -9.32 5.68
C ILE A 72 9.56 -8.80 4.31
N MET A 73 10.23 -9.21 3.23
CA MET A 73 9.84 -8.84 1.87
C MET A 73 8.43 -9.33 1.52
N ASN A 74 8.12 -10.60 1.78
CA ASN A 74 6.80 -11.15 1.48
C ASN A 74 5.69 -10.42 2.27
N GLU A 75 5.94 -10.08 3.54
CA GLU A 75 5.01 -9.30 4.36
C GLU A 75 4.83 -7.87 3.82
N CYS A 76 5.90 -7.23 3.38
CA CYS A 76 5.86 -5.92 2.74
C CYS A 76 5.11 -5.96 1.40
N GLU A 77 5.41 -6.93 0.52
CA GLU A 77 4.75 -7.08 -0.78
C GLU A 77 3.25 -7.30 -0.61
N PHE A 78 2.85 -8.18 0.32
CA PHE A 78 1.43 -8.39 0.64
C PHE A 78 0.75 -7.10 1.09
N SER A 79 1.38 -6.37 2.03
CA SER A 79 0.81 -5.13 2.57
C SER A 79 0.69 -4.06 1.48
N TYR A 80 1.72 -3.89 0.66
CA TYR A 80 1.76 -2.91 -0.42
C TYR A 80 0.68 -3.17 -1.47
N ILE A 81 0.54 -4.43 -1.91
CA ILE A 81 -0.45 -4.78 -2.93
C ILE A 81 -1.87 -4.62 -2.38
N THR A 82 -2.10 -5.03 -1.14
CA THR A 82 -3.41 -4.89 -0.50
C THR A 82 -3.78 -3.41 -0.35
N GLU A 83 -2.86 -2.56 0.11
CA GLU A 83 -3.09 -1.11 0.22
C GLU A 83 -3.39 -0.47 -1.15
N LYS A 84 -2.67 -0.86 -2.20
CA LYS A 84 -2.93 -0.38 -3.57
C LYS A 84 -4.30 -0.81 -4.08
N ALA A 85 -4.72 -2.04 -3.82
CA ALA A 85 -6.02 -2.53 -4.21
C ALA A 85 -7.14 -1.83 -3.43
N ASP A 86 -6.96 -1.63 -2.12
CA ASP A 86 -7.89 -0.89 -1.27
C ASP A 86 -8.03 0.57 -1.71
N ASP A 87 -6.93 1.24 -2.09
CA ASP A 87 -6.93 2.59 -2.67
C ASP A 87 -7.77 2.65 -3.97
N ASP A 88 -7.75 1.57 -4.76
CA ASP A 88 -8.51 1.42 -6.01
C ASP A 88 -9.95 0.92 -5.78
N GLY A 89 -10.36 0.69 -4.53
CA GLY A 89 -11.68 0.19 -4.17
C GLY A 89 -11.88 -1.31 -4.40
N VAL A 90 -10.78 -2.08 -4.51
CA VAL A 90 -10.79 -3.54 -4.68
C VAL A 90 -10.28 -4.20 -3.39
N SER A 91 -11.15 -4.94 -2.72
CA SER A 91 -10.76 -5.76 -1.57
C SER A 91 -10.20 -7.09 -2.08
N LEU A 92 -8.90 -7.31 -1.94
CA LEU A 92 -8.27 -8.58 -2.27
C LEU A 92 -8.29 -9.53 -1.07
N ASP A 93 -8.74 -10.76 -1.30
CA ASP A 93 -8.55 -11.79 -0.30
C ASP A 93 -7.09 -12.27 -0.29
N ARG A 94 -6.66 -12.77 0.88
CA ARG A 94 -5.29 -13.27 1.03
C ARG A 94 -5.04 -14.47 0.12
N GLU A 95 -5.98 -15.40 0.03
CA GLU A 95 -5.80 -16.65 -0.73
C GLU A 95 -5.55 -16.39 -2.23
N THR A 96 -6.27 -15.45 -2.86
CA THR A 96 -6.09 -15.08 -4.26
C THR A 96 -4.75 -14.38 -4.48
N LEU A 97 -4.32 -13.52 -3.55
CA LEU A 97 -2.98 -12.90 -3.59
C LEU A 97 -1.86 -13.94 -3.49
N GLU A 98 -1.98 -14.89 -2.57
CA GLU A 98 -1.03 -15.98 -2.40
C GLU A 98 -0.96 -16.90 -3.62
N ALA A 99 -2.09 -17.18 -4.26
CA ALA A 99 -2.16 -18.03 -5.45
C ALA A 99 -1.61 -17.36 -6.73
N ASN A 100 -1.63 -16.03 -6.81
CA ASN A 100 -1.39 -15.32 -8.07
C ASN A 100 -0.16 -14.41 -8.10
N ILE A 101 0.28 -13.86 -6.96
CA ILE A 101 1.38 -12.89 -6.92
C ILE A 101 2.49 -13.33 -5.96
N LEU A 102 2.15 -13.76 -4.74
CA LEU A 102 3.16 -14.02 -3.72
C LEU A 102 3.89 -15.35 -3.95
N GLN A 103 5.22 -15.31 -3.97
CA GLN A 103 6.08 -16.49 -4.11
C GLN A 103 6.68 -16.88 -2.76
N PHE A 104 5.92 -17.63 -1.95
CA PHE A 104 6.39 -18.12 -0.64
C PHE A 104 7.59 -19.07 -0.74
#